data_AF-A0A947KIL8-F1
#
_entry.id   AF-A0A947KIL8-F1
#
_cell.length_a   1.000
_cell.length_b   1.000
_cell.length_c   1.000
_cell.angle_alpha   90.00
_cell.angle_beta   90.00
_cell.angle_gamma   90.00
#
_symmetry.space_group_name_H-M   'P 1'
#
loop_
_entity.id
_entity.type
_entity.pdbx_description
1 polymer ?
#
loop_
_entity_poly.entity_id
_entity_poly.type
_entity_poly.pdbx_seq_one_letter_code
_entity_poly.pdbx_strand_id
1 'polypeptide(L)'
;MIDDVRGIIEKGIHSLSDALPEIRKLAMDEDWKKREDAATALVEISKKREDEVIQEMIIWAGDVDPNIRRVASEGLRGVARRNPEKILPVIDKLKADDSIYVKESIAALFRAISKRNAEFVLDLCKKWTKSKNKNIQWIIKDGMKKLSLGQQEELKSLLSE
;
A
#
# COMPACT_ATOMS: atom_id res chain seq x y z
N MET A 1 15.26 -11.02 -1.86
CA MET A 1 16.15 -10.28 -0.91
C MET A 1 16.69 -9.05 -1.63
N ILE A 2 17.10 -7.96 -0.95
CA ILE A 2 17.63 -6.75 -1.63
C ILE A 2 18.72 -7.09 -2.66
N ASP A 3 19.52 -8.12 -2.38
CA ASP A 3 20.57 -8.61 -3.28
C ASP A 3 20.03 -9.12 -4.63
N ASP A 4 18.84 -9.73 -4.65
CA ASP A 4 18.22 -10.29 -5.85
C ASP A 4 17.76 -9.21 -6.84
N VAL A 5 17.56 -7.98 -6.35
CA VAL A 5 17.08 -6.84 -7.16
C VAL A 5 18.03 -5.65 -7.15
N ARG A 6 19.28 -5.83 -6.69
CA ARG A 6 20.24 -4.73 -6.57
C ARG A 6 20.45 -3.97 -7.88
N GLY A 7 20.63 -4.70 -8.99
CA GLY A 7 20.80 -4.08 -10.31
C GLY A 7 19.56 -3.29 -10.79
N ILE A 8 18.36 -3.78 -10.46
CA ILE A 8 17.10 -3.08 -10.76
C ILE A 8 16.99 -1.80 -9.92
N ILE A 9 17.38 -1.85 -8.65
CA ILE A 9 17.38 -0.69 -7.74
C ILE A 9 18.36 0.37 -8.24
N GLU A 10 19.60 0.00 -8.57
CA GLU A 10 20.61 0.93 -9.07
C GLU A 10 20.15 1.63 -10.36
N LYS A 11 19.58 0.84 -11.29
CA LYS A 11 18.96 1.36 -12.51
C LYS A 11 17.81 2.33 -12.18
N GLY A 12 16.89 1.94 -11.31
CA GLY A 12 15.73 2.73 -10.94
C GLY A 12 16.07 4.03 -10.20
N ILE A 13 17.13 4.04 -9.40
CA ILE A 13 17.66 5.27 -8.79
C ILE A 13 18.16 6.23 -9.87
N HIS A 14 18.79 5.73 -10.94
CA HIS A 14 19.24 6.57 -12.05
C HIS A 14 18.12 6.99 -12.98
N SER A 15 17.15 6.11 -13.27
CA SER A 15 16.00 6.34 -14.13
C SER A 15 14.89 5.35 -13.78
N LEU A 16 13.80 5.83 -13.17
CA LEU A 16 12.70 4.95 -12.76
C LEU A 16 12.11 4.24 -13.99
N SER A 17 11.88 4.98 -15.08
CA SER A 17 11.28 4.46 -16.31
C SER A 17 12.04 3.26 -16.88
N ASP A 18 13.36 3.24 -16.76
CA ASP A 18 14.20 2.17 -17.31
C ASP A 18 14.13 0.89 -16.47
N ALA A 19 13.83 1.01 -15.18
CA ALA A 19 13.65 -0.14 -14.27
C ALA A 19 12.22 -0.67 -14.26
N LEU A 20 11.21 0.15 -14.58
CA LEU A 20 9.80 -0.23 -14.48
C LEU A 20 9.41 -1.50 -15.25
N PRO A 21 9.89 -1.77 -16.48
CA PRO A 21 9.55 -3.00 -17.18
C PRO A 21 9.95 -4.26 -16.41
N GLU A 22 11.12 -4.25 -15.77
CA GLU A 22 11.62 -5.37 -14.98
C GLU A 22 10.86 -5.50 -13.65
N ILE A 23 10.63 -4.38 -12.95
CA ILE A 23 9.85 -4.37 -11.71
C ILE A 23 8.42 -4.87 -11.98
N ARG A 24 7.82 -4.46 -13.10
CA ARG A 24 6.48 -4.89 -13.50
C ARG A 24 6.42 -6.38 -13.81
N LYS A 25 7.44 -6.93 -14.49
CA LYS A 25 7.55 -8.37 -14.71
C LYS A 25 7.62 -9.14 -13.38
N LEU A 26 8.39 -8.66 -12.41
CA LEU A 26 8.45 -9.24 -11.07
C LEU A 26 7.12 -9.13 -10.33
N ALA A 27 6.42 -8.00 -10.46
CA ALA A 27 5.12 -7.77 -9.83
C ALA A 27 4.02 -8.72 -10.34
N MET A 28 4.10 -9.15 -11.60
CA MET A 28 3.14 -10.07 -12.23
C MET A 28 3.49 -11.56 -12.03
N ASP A 29 4.65 -11.86 -11.45
CA ASP A 29 5.14 -13.24 -11.38
C ASP A 29 4.28 -14.10 -10.45
N GLU A 30 4.14 -15.39 -10.78
CA GLU A 30 3.37 -16.35 -9.98
C GLU A 30 4.03 -16.61 -8.61
N ASP A 31 5.37 -16.54 -8.54
CA ASP A 31 6.10 -16.66 -7.28
C ASP A 31 5.93 -15.38 -6.44
N TRP A 32 5.28 -15.54 -5.29
CA TRP A 32 5.05 -14.43 -4.36
C TRP A 32 6.35 -13.76 -3.91
N LYS A 33 7.48 -14.48 -3.85
CA LYS A 33 8.78 -13.91 -3.46
C LYS A 33 9.25 -12.87 -4.47
N LYS A 34 9.05 -13.11 -5.76
CA LYS A 34 9.40 -12.13 -6.81
C LYS A 34 8.51 -10.90 -6.74
N ARG A 35 7.23 -11.05 -6.35
CA ARG A 35 6.35 -9.91 -6.10
C ARG A 35 6.83 -9.08 -4.89
N GLU A 36 7.37 -9.72 -3.85
CA GLU A 36 8.02 -9.00 -2.75
C GLU A 36 9.31 -8.30 -3.18
N ASP A 37 10.08 -8.90 -4.09
CA ASP A 37 11.27 -8.29 -4.67
C ASP A 37 10.90 -7.03 -5.49
N ALA A 38 9.79 -7.05 -6.24
CA ALA A 38 9.25 -5.87 -6.93
C ALA A 38 8.91 -4.74 -5.94
N ALA A 39 8.17 -5.06 -4.86
CA ALA A 39 7.84 -4.09 -3.82
C ALA A 39 9.09 -3.56 -3.11
N THR A 40 10.08 -4.43 -2.85
CA THR A 40 11.36 -4.06 -2.23
C THR A 40 12.12 -3.07 -3.12
N ALA A 41 12.19 -3.33 -4.42
CA ALA A 41 12.84 -2.42 -5.36
C ALA A 41 12.19 -1.02 -5.33
N LEU A 42 10.86 -0.95 -5.39
CA LEU A 42 10.12 0.33 -5.31
C LEU A 42 10.33 1.06 -3.99
N VAL A 43 10.34 0.34 -2.85
CA VAL A 43 10.63 0.93 -1.55
C VAL A 43 12.02 1.56 -1.52
N GLU A 44 13.03 0.89 -2.06
CA GLU A 44 14.41 1.41 -2.10
C GLU A 44 14.55 2.58 -3.07
N ILE A 45 13.99 2.48 -4.28
CA ILE A 45 14.02 3.56 -5.27
C ILE A 45 13.29 4.81 -4.76
N SER A 46 12.18 4.64 -4.04
CA SER A 46 11.42 5.76 -3.44
C SER A 46 12.22 6.60 -2.44
N LYS A 47 13.35 6.10 -1.92
CA LYS A 47 14.24 6.90 -1.06
C LYS A 47 14.94 8.03 -1.83
N LYS A 48 15.02 7.93 -3.16
CA LYS A 48 15.66 8.92 -4.03
C LYS A 48 14.69 9.53 -5.05
N ARG A 49 13.65 8.79 -5.44
CA ARG A 49 12.65 9.18 -6.45
C ARG A 49 11.23 9.05 -5.91
N GLU A 50 10.98 9.64 -4.74
CA GLU A 50 9.72 9.46 -4.01
C GLU A 50 8.49 9.85 -4.86
N ASP A 51 8.49 11.07 -5.42
CA ASP A 51 7.33 11.59 -6.13
C ASP A 51 7.07 10.83 -7.44
N GLU A 52 8.11 10.43 -8.18
CA GLU A 52 7.99 9.61 -9.39
C GLU A 52 7.42 8.23 -9.08
N VAL A 53 7.92 7.57 -8.02
CA VAL A 53 7.37 6.27 -7.59
C VAL A 53 5.91 6.43 -7.20
N ILE A 54 5.53 7.48 -6.46
CA ILE A 54 4.13 7.72 -6.11
C ILE A 54 3.26 7.89 -7.37
N GLN A 55 3.69 8.68 -8.35
CA GLN A 55 2.93 8.87 -9.59
C GLN A 55 2.72 7.54 -10.33
N GLU A 56 3.76 6.72 -10.41
CA GLU A 56 3.64 5.40 -11.04
C GLU A 56 2.71 4.47 -10.26
N MET A 57 2.77 4.48 -8.92
CA MET A 57 1.89 3.64 -8.10
C MET A 57 0.42 4.09 -8.17
N ILE A 58 0.14 5.36 -8.46
CA ILE A 58 -1.22 5.84 -8.76
C ILE A 58 -1.75 5.19 -10.06
N ILE A 59 -0.88 4.99 -11.05
CA ILE A 59 -1.22 4.30 -12.30
C ILE A 59 -1.43 2.81 -12.02
N TRP A 60 -0.49 2.16 -11.32
CA TRP A 60 -0.56 0.73 -11.01
C TRP A 60 -1.75 0.36 -10.14
N ALA A 61 -2.22 1.28 -9.30
CA ALA A 61 -3.44 1.09 -8.52
C ALA A 61 -4.71 0.94 -9.38
N GLY A 62 -4.68 1.35 -10.66
CA GLY A 62 -5.76 1.16 -11.61
C GLY A 62 -5.59 -0.06 -12.52
N ASP A 63 -4.57 -0.90 -12.30
CA ASP A 63 -4.25 -2.02 -13.19
C ASP A 63 -5.31 -3.14 -13.15
N VAL A 64 -5.43 -3.89 -14.24
CA VAL A 64 -6.32 -5.06 -14.29
C VAL A 64 -5.80 -6.21 -13.42
N ASP A 65 -4.47 -6.33 -13.28
CA ASP A 65 -3.84 -7.39 -12.51
C ASP A 65 -3.82 -7.05 -11.01
N PRO A 66 -4.49 -7.86 -10.15
CA PRO A 66 -4.48 -7.64 -8.71
C PRO A 66 -3.09 -7.73 -8.07
N ASN A 67 -2.14 -8.45 -8.68
CA ASN A 67 -0.77 -8.51 -8.19
C ASN A 67 -0.06 -7.17 -8.36
N ILE A 68 -0.26 -6.50 -9.49
CA ILE A 68 0.27 -5.16 -9.76
C ILE A 68 -0.35 -4.14 -8.81
N ARG A 69 -1.69 -4.17 -8.66
CA ARG A 69 -2.40 -3.30 -7.70
C ARG A 69 -1.93 -3.49 -6.26
N ARG A 70 -1.65 -4.74 -5.86
CA ARG A 70 -1.05 -5.01 -4.53
C ARG A 70 0.31 -4.35 -4.41
N VAL A 71 1.21 -4.57 -5.38
CA VAL A 71 2.55 -3.99 -5.38
C VAL A 71 2.50 -2.46 -5.34
N ALA A 72 1.48 -1.83 -5.93
CA ALA A 72 1.25 -0.39 -5.84
C ALA A 72 1.17 0.12 -4.38
N SER A 73 0.54 -0.65 -3.49
CA SER A 73 0.46 -0.33 -2.06
C SER A 73 1.70 -0.77 -1.27
N GLU A 74 2.25 -1.94 -1.57
CA GLU A 74 3.41 -2.53 -0.87
C GLU A 74 4.70 -1.74 -1.14
N GLY A 75 4.91 -1.32 -2.39
CA GLY A 75 6.05 -0.52 -2.84
C GLY A 75 6.15 0.86 -2.16
N LEU A 76 5.05 1.35 -1.57
CA LEU A 76 5.00 2.63 -0.86
C LEU A 76 5.16 2.50 0.66
N ARG A 77 5.44 1.31 1.20
CA ARG A 77 5.64 1.13 2.66
C ARG A 77 6.71 2.05 3.26
N GLY A 78 7.75 2.38 2.49
CA GLY A 78 8.78 3.32 2.91
C GLY A 78 8.23 4.73 3.08
N VAL A 79 7.47 5.21 2.09
CA VAL A 79 6.82 6.53 2.07
C VAL A 79 5.77 6.61 3.18
N ALA A 80 4.87 5.61 3.25
CA ALA A 80 3.78 5.55 4.21
C ALA A 80 4.23 5.70 5.68
N ARG A 81 5.41 5.18 6.03
CA ARG A 81 5.97 5.29 7.38
C ARG A 81 6.53 6.67 7.70
N ARG A 82 6.94 7.44 6.69
CA ARG A 82 7.54 8.77 6.83
C ARG A 82 6.51 9.89 6.66
N ASN A 83 5.66 9.75 5.66
CA ASN A 83 4.65 10.72 5.26
C ASN A 83 3.42 9.97 4.71
N PRO A 84 2.52 9.48 5.58
CA PRO A 84 1.36 8.69 5.19
C PRO A 84 0.34 9.46 4.34
N GLU A 85 0.33 10.79 4.38
CA GLU A 85 -0.55 11.63 3.58
C GLU A 85 -0.24 11.50 2.08
N LYS A 86 1.04 11.35 1.72
CA LYS A 86 1.49 11.22 0.32
C LYS A 86 0.94 9.98 -0.40
N ILE A 87 0.57 8.94 0.34
CA ILE A 87 0.07 7.69 -0.27
C ILE A 87 -1.45 7.69 -0.48
N LEU A 88 -2.18 8.71 0.03
CA LEU A 88 -3.64 8.76 -0.04
C LEU A 88 -4.21 8.57 -1.45
N PRO A 89 -3.66 9.15 -2.53
CA PRO A 89 -4.20 8.94 -3.88
C PRO A 89 -4.18 7.46 -4.33
N VAL A 90 -3.17 6.69 -3.91
CA VAL A 90 -3.08 5.25 -4.18
C VAL A 90 -4.10 4.48 -3.35
N ILE A 91 -4.16 4.80 -2.05
CA ILE A 91 -5.08 4.13 -1.12
C ILE A 91 -6.54 4.40 -1.48
N ASP A 92 -6.88 5.60 -1.95
CA ASP A 92 -8.22 5.95 -2.38
C ASP A 92 -8.68 5.18 -3.62
N LYS A 93 -7.76 4.82 -4.53
CA LYS A 93 -8.06 3.93 -5.67
C LYS A 93 -8.32 2.51 -5.23
N LEU A 94 -7.57 2.02 -4.23
CA LEU A 94 -7.60 0.62 -3.81
C LEU A 94 -8.59 0.31 -2.67
N LYS A 95 -9.14 1.32 -1.99
CA LYS A 95 -9.97 1.13 -0.78
C LYS A 95 -11.21 0.24 -0.96
N ALA A 96 -11.70 0.10 -2.18
CA ALA A 96 -12.87 -0.71 -2.51
C ALA A 96 -12.54 -1.95 -3.36
N ASP A 97 -11.25 -2.29 -3.50
CA ASP A 97 -10.79 -3.38 -4.37
C ASP A 97 -11.47 -4.72 -4.04
N ASP A 98 -11.85 -5.46 -5.07
CA ASP A 98 -12.50 -6.76 -4.90
C ASP A 98 -11.51 -7.85 -4.48
N SER A 99 -10.25 -7.73 -4.86
CA SER A 99 -9.21 -8.69 -4.52
C SER A 99 -8.90 -8.68 -3.02
N ILE A 100 -9.08 -9.84 -2.37
CA ILE A 100 -8.67 -10.02 -0.97
C ILE A 100 -7.17 -9.73 -0.78
N TYR A 101 -6.35 -10.10 -1.76
CA TYR A 101 -4.90 -9.91 -1.71
C TYR A 101 -4.50 -8.42 -1.68
N VAL A 102 -5.24 -7.57 -2.40
CA VAL A 102 -5.05 -6.11 -2.37
C VAL A 102 -5.60 -5.51 -1.07
N LYS A 103 -6.77 -5.96 -0.61
CA LYS A 103 -7.33 -5.48 0.66
C LYS A 103 -6.41 -5.79 1.84
N GLU A 104 -5.81 -6.98 1.87
CA GLU A 104 -4.86 -7.41 2.90
C GLU A 104 -3.60 -6.53 2.93
N SER A 105 -3.08 -6.11 1.76
CA SER A 105 -1.91 -5.22 1.73
C SER A 105 -2.22 -3.84 2.30
N ILE A 106 -3.39 -3.27 2.00
CA ILE A 106 -3.84 -1.98 2.56
C ILE A 106 -4.02 -2.11 4.08
N ALA A 107 -4.70 -3.15 4.56
CA ALA A 107 -4.88 -3.37 5.99
C ALA A 107 -3.54 -3.58 6.72
N ALA A 108 -2.61 -4.32 6.10
CA ALA A 108 -1.25 -4.47 6.61
C ALA A 108 -0.46 -3.15 6.60
N LEU A 109 -0.69 -2.29 5.62
CA LEU A 109 -0.11 -0.94 5.56
C LEU A 109 -0.64 -0.06 6.69
N PHE A 110 -1.96 -0.06 6.93
CA PHE A 110 -2.60 0.66 8.04
C PHE A 110 -2.01 0.22 9.38
N ARG A 111 -1.94 -1.09 9.63
CA ARG A 111 -1.29 -1.62 10.85
C ARG A 111 0.16 -1.20 11.01
N ALA A 112 0.90 -1.03 9.91
CA ALA A 112 2.27 -0.56 9.94
C ALA A 112 2.36 0.94 10.26
N ILE A 113 1.48 1.77 9.69
CA ILE A 113 1.39 3.21 9.96
C ILE A 113 0.99 3.43 11.43
N SER A 114 0.00 2.68 11.95
CA SER A 114 -0.51 2.83 13.32
C SER A 114 0.56 2.70 14.40
N LYS A 115 1.68 2.01 14.13
CA LYS A 115 2.80 1.88 15.08
C LYS A 115 3.49 3.21 15.39
N ARG A 116 3.35 4.21 14.51
CA ARG A 116 4.00 5.53 14.65
C ARG A 116 3.03 6.68 14.52
N ASN A 117 1.95 6.50 13.76
CA ASN A 117 0.93 7.51 13.52
C ASN A 117 -0.46 6.85 13.57
N ALA A 118 -0.88 6.49 14.78
CA ALA A 118 -2.19 5.87 15.03
C ALA A 118 -3.35 6.81 14.65
N GLU A 119 -3.21 8.10 14.92
CA GLU A 119 -4.25 9.10 14.69
C GLU A 119 -4.58 9.24 13.21
N PHE A 120 -3.57 9.28 12.33
CA PHE A 120 -3.79 9.28 10.89
C PHE A 120 -4.68 8.10 10.43
N VAL A 121 -4.40 6.89 10.92
CA VAL A 121 -5.17 5.69 10.54
C VAL A 121 -6.57 5.75 11.13
N LEU A 122 -6.72 6.21 12.38
CA LEU A 122 -8.03 6.40 13.01
C LEU A 122 -8.89 7.35 12.19
N ASP A 123 -8.38 8.54 11.86
CA ASP A 123 -9.10 9.57 11.12
C ASP A 123 -9.49 9.11 9.72
N LEU A 124 -8.58 8.42 9.02
CA LEU A 124 -8.88 7.86 7.71
C LEU A 124 -10.00 6.79 7.80
N CYS A 125 -9.89 5.87 8.76
CA CYS A 125 -10.91 4.87 9.01
C CYS A 125 -12.27 5.48 9.38
N LYS A 126 -12.32 6.51 10.24
CA LYS A 126 -13.54 7.25 10.60
C LYS A 126 -14.20 7.87 9.38
N LYS A 127 -13.42 8.44 8.44
CA LYS A 127 -13.98 8.95 7.18
C LYS A 127 -14.59 7.83 6.35
N TRP A 128 -13.97 6.66 6.35
CA TRP A 128 -14.38 5.52 5.56
C TRP A 128 -15.56 4.72 6.14
N THR A 129 -15.85 4.81 7.44
CA THR A 129 -17.03 4.14 8.03
C THR A 129 -18.35 4.61 7.42
N LYS A 130 -18.39 5.83 6.87
CA LYS A 130 -19.53 6.37 6.11
C LYS A 130 -19.88 5.54 4.85
N SER A 131 -18.95 4.73 4.35
CA SER A 131 -19.19 3.86 3.21
C SER A 131 -19.86 2.56 3.63
N LYS A 132 -20.94 2.19 2.94
CA LYS A 132 -21.61 0.88 3.09
C LYS A 132 -20.93 -0.22 2.23
N ASN A 133 -19.82 0.08 1.56
CA ASN A 133 -19.08 -0.91 0.77
C ASN A 133 -18.38 -1.92 1.70
N LYS A 134 -18.68 -3.22 1.51
CA LYS A 134 -18.15 -4.31 2.34
C LYS A 134 -16.63 -4.45 2.27
N ASN A 135 -16.00 -4.13 1.14
CA ASN A 135 -14.54 -4.16 0.97
C ASN A 135 -13.87 -3.08 1.83
N ILE A 136 -14.41 -1.85 1.81
CA ILE A 136 -13.93 -0.75 2.66
C ILE A 136 -14.05 -1.13 4.15
N GLN A 137 -15.23 -1.62 4.56
CA GLN A 137 -15.47 -2.02 5.95
C GLN A 137 -14.56 -3.18 6.40
N TRP A 138 -14.27 -4.11 5.49
CA TRP A 138 -13.32 -5.19 5.74
C TRP A 138 -11.90 -4.64 6.02
N ILE A 139 -11.43 -3.69 5.19
CA ILE A 139 -10.11 -3.06 5.39
C ILE A 139 -10.05 -2.33 6.73
N ILE A 140 -11.10 -1.58 7.10
CA ILE A 140 -11.15 -0.88 8.39
C ILE A 140 -10.99 -1.89 9.54
N LYS A 141 -11.79 -2.98 9.52
CA LYS A 141 -11.79 -3.99 10.58
C LYS A 141 -10.43 -4.70 10.72
N ASP A 142 -9.76 -5.01 9.61
CA ASP A 142 -8.44 -5.68 9.67
C ASP A 142 -7.29 -4.70 9.98
N GLY A 143 -7.37 -3.49 9.41
CA GLY A 143 -6.37 -2.43 9.53
C GLY A 143 -6.30 -1.81 10.93
N MET A 144 -7.43 -1.71 11.63
CA MET A 144 -7.49 -1.10 12.97
C MET A 144 -6.87 -1.95 14.09
N LYS A 145 -6.49 -3.21 13.84
CA LYS A 145 -6.02 -4.16 14.87
C LYS A 145 -4.76 -3.72 15.64
N LYS A 146 -4.07 -2.67 15.21
CA LYS A 146 -2.92 -2.06 15.91
C LYS A 146 -3.21 -0.70 16.54
N LEU A 147 -4.44 -0.21 16.46
CA LEU A 147 -4.93 0.93 17.24
C LEU A 147 -5.19 0.52 18.70
N SER A 148 -5.36 1.49 19.59
CA SER A 148 -5.73 1.22 20.99
C SER A 148 -7.13 0.57 21.07
N LEU A 149 -7.44 -0.11 22.18
CA LEU A 149 -8.76 -0.72 22.37
C LEU A 149 -9.90 0.30 22.25
N GLY A 150 -9.76 1.48 22.86
CA GLY A 150 -10.76 2.54 22.76
C GLY A 150 -10.96 3.05 21.33
N GLN A 151 -9.88 3.22 20.56
CA GLN A 151 -9.97 3.59 19.15
C GLN A 151 -10.65 2.50 18.30
N GLN A 152 -10.39 1.23 18.60
CA GLN A 152 -11.05 0.11 17.92
C GLN A 152 -12.55 0.05 18.27
N GLU A 153 -12.93 0.29 19.52
CA GLU A 153 -14.33 0.34 19.96
C GLU A 153 -15.08 1.50 19.29
N GLU A 154 -14.45 2.68 19.21
CA GLU A 154 -14.99 3.83 18.48
C GLU A 154 -15.30 3.47 17.02
N LEU A 155 -14.33 2.88 16.29
CA LEU A 155 -14.55 2.47 14.89
C LEU A 155 -15.62 1.38 14.76
N LYS A 156 -15.71 0.44 15.70
CA LYS A 156 -16.75 -0.61 15.69
C LYS A 156 -18.15 -0.03 15.88
N SER A 157 -18.31 0.97 16.75
CA SER A 157 -19.58 1.69 16.94
C SER A 157 -20.01 2.33 15.62
N LEU A 158 -19.13 3.10 14.99
CA LEU A 158 -19.40 3.79 13.72
C LEU A 158 -19.70 2.84 12.55
N LEU A 159 -19.18 1.61 12.57
CA LEU A 159 -19.47 0.59 11.57
C LEU A 159 -20.83 -0.11 11.78
N SER A 160 -21.41 0.00 12.97
CA SER A 160 -22.68 -0.62 13.34
C SER A 160 -23.87 0.33 13.14
N GLU A 161 -23.61 1.62 12.91
CA GLU A 161 -24.54 2.65 12.43
C GLU A 161 -24.78 2.55 10.91
#